data_AF-A0AB35YNL3-F1
#
_entry.id   AF-A0AB35YNL3-F1
#
_cell.length_a   1.000
_cell.length_b   1.000
_cell.length_c   1.000
_cell.angle_alpha   90.00
_cell.angle_beta   90.00
_cell.angle_gamma   90.00
#
_symmetry.space_group_name_H-M   'P 1'
#
loop_
_entity.id
_entity.type
_entity.pdbx_description
1 polymer ?
#
loop_
_entity_poly.entity_id
_entity_poly.type
_entity_poly.pdbx_seq_one_letter_code
_entity_poly.pdbx_strand_id
1 'polypeptide(L)'
;MKHIILFLTIPFFQSSFAQDIKLFDNIWNLHNLSIGGNNYIPPSNDEVNFVSLNFFEPDQMETMVCDVLSADVNFTGLDQFNLFNAGSTFDDCQIQANTDFEILYLDNFFEAHLNDDFNYFIEIDGNDEKILTITNSSNDQAIYGDHILSSQDFYSSQFAILPNPAKNELFLTSKYTSGTLTLKIFNIEGKLLSTQTLEVANKTSIDVSSLTSGIYFLNIEDENGNTTTKKFIKQ
;
A
#
# COMPACT_ATOMS: atom_id res chain seq x y z
N MET A 1 -33.29 61.51 24.95
CA MET A 1 -33.75 60.34 24.17
C MET A 1 -32.80 60.12 23.00
N LYS A 2 -31.91 59.14 23.11
CA LYS A 2 -31.27 58.43 21.98
C LYS A 2 -30.91 57.05 22.55
N HIS A 3 -31.68 56.03 22.21
CA HIS A 3 -31.39 54.65 22.61
C HIS A 3 -30.36 54.09 21.61
N ILE A 4 -29.17 53.76 22.10
CA ILE A 4 -28.16 53.04 21.32
C ILE A 4 -28.47 51.56 21.47
N ILE A 5 -28.95 50.94 20.39
CA ILE A 5 -29.17 49.51 20.31
C ILE A 5 -27.86 48.88 19.82
N LEU A 6 -27.19 48.15 20.70
CA LEU A 6 -25.98 47.40 20.39
C LEU A 6 -26.41 46.05 19.80
N PHE A 7 -26.24 45.87 18.48
CA PHE A 7 -26.42 44.56 17.86
C PHE A 7 -25.20 43.69 18.16
N LEU A 8 -25.36 42.74 19.10
CA LEU A 8 -24.38 41.71 19.37
C LEU A 8 -24.52 40.62 18.30
N THR A 9 -23.74 40.70 17.22
CA THR A 9 -23.67 39.64 16.21
C THR A 9 -22.92 38.45 16.82
N ILE A 10 -23.66 37.40 17.19
CA ILE A 10 -23.08 36.11 17.57
C ILE A 10 -22.60 35.47 16.27
N PRO A 11 -21.29 35.21 16.07
CA PRO A 11 -20.83 34.47 14.91
C PRO A 11 -21.38 33.05 15.03
N PHE A 12 -22.29 32.72 14.10
CA PHE A 12 -22.70 31.35 13.86
C PHE A 12 -21.49 30.65 13.26
N PHE A 13 -20.76 29.86 14.07
CA PHE A 13 -19.76 28.94 13.56
C PHE A 13 -20.53 27.90 12.74
N GLN A 14 -20.50 28.05 11.42
CA GLN A 14 -20.83 26.93 10.54
C GLN A 14 -19.76 25.88 10.80
N SER A 15 -20.18 24.72 11.30
CA SER A 15 -19.35 23.52 11.33
C SER A 15 -19.06 23.15 9.88
N SER A 16 -17.93 23.64 9.36
CA SER A 16 -17.25 22.97 8.25
C SER A 16 -17.01 21.55 8.74
N PHE A 17 -17.68 20.56 8.14
CA PHE A 17 -17.34 19.17 8.36
C PHE A 17 -15.86 19.05 7.96
N ALA A 18 -15.00 18.87 8.96
CA ALA A 18 -13.58 18.66 8.71
C ALA A 18 -13.46 17.33 7.96
N GLN A 19 -12.65 17.31 6.91
CA GLN A 19 -12.24 16.07 6.23
C GLN A 19 -11.81 15.05 7.29
N ASP A 20 -12.19 13.78 7.13
CA ASP A 20 -11.62 12.74 7.99
C ASP A 20 -10.16 12.54 7.59
N ILE A 21 -9.27 13.19 8.35
CA ILE A 21 -7.82 13.17 8.16
C ILE A 21 -7.27 11.74 8.01
N LYS A 22 -7.98 10.73 8.53
CA LYS A 22 -7.57 9.33 8.43
C LYS A 22 -7.58 8.78 7.00
N LEU A 23 -8.45 9.26 6.11
CA LEU A 23 -8.48 8.83 4.71
C LEU A 23 -7.24 9.30 3.94
N PHE A 24 -6.78 10.53 4.23
CA PHE A 24 -5.69 11.22 3.53
C PHE A 24 -4.29 10.86 4.05
N ASP A 25 -4.20 10.32 5.27
CA ASP A 25 -2.92 9.96 5.90
C ASP A 25 -2.33 8.62 5.40
N ASN A 26 -3.01 7.87 4.52
CA ASN A 26 -2.60 6.51 4.13
C ASN A 26 -2.77 6.26 2.63
N ILE A 27 -1.90 5.40 2.09
CA ILE A 27 -2.10 4.73 0.81
C ILE A 27 -2.84 3.43 1.10
N TRP A 28 -4.03 3.26 0.54
CA TRP A 28 -4.89 2.10 0.80
C TRP A 28 -4.65 1.04 -0.26
N ASN A 29 -4.23 -0.16 0.14
CA ASN A 29 -3.96 -1.28 -0.75
C ASN A 29 -5.15 -2.22 -0.75
N LEU A 30 -5.75 -2.48 -1.91
CA LEU A 30 -6.91 -3.35 -2.02
C LEU A 30 -6.51 -4.78 -1.62
N HIS A 31 -7.28 -5.37 -0.71
CA HIS A 31 -7.10 -6.73 -0.22
C HIS A 31 -8.17 -7.66 -0.79
N ASN A 32 -9.40 -7.16 -0.92
CA ASN A 32 -10.53 -7.93 -1.46
C ASN A 32 -11.60 -7.00 -2.04
N LEU A 33 -12.19 -7.41 -3.14
CA LEU A 33 -13.38 -6.81 -3.74
C LEU A 33 -14.55 -7.80 -3.64
N SER A 34 -15.69 -7.36 -3.11
CA SER A 34 -16.90 -8.17 -2.97
C SER A 34 -18.02 -7.58 -3.81
N ILE A 35 -18.40 -8.27 -4.89
CA ILE A 35 -19.47 -7.84 -5.82
C ILE A 35 -20.56 -8.91 -5.87
N GLY A 36 -21.81 -8.53 -5.56
CA GLY A 36 -22.96 -9.44 -5.56
C GLY A 36 -22.78 -10.63 -4.61
N GLY A 37 -21.99 -10.46 -3.54
CA GLY A 37 -21.64 -11.51 -2.58
C GLY A 37 -20.53 -12.47 -3.02
N ASN A 38 -19.91 -12.26 -4.18
CA ASN A 38 -18.72 -13.00 -4.62
C ASN A 38 -17.46 -12.19 -4.32
N ASN A 39 -16.41 -12.89 -3.87
CA ASN A 39 -15.13 -12.28 -3.53
C ASN A 39 -14.12 -12.42 -4.67
N TYR A 40 -13.40 -11.35 -4.95
CA TYR A 40 -12.39 -11.21 -5.98
C TYR A 40 -11.11 -10.67 -5.35
N ILE A 41 -10.01 -11.41 -5.51
CA ILE A 41 -8.69 -11.01 -5.03
C ILE A 41 -8.00 -10.20 -6.13
N PRO A 42 -7.40 -9.04 -5.80
CA PRO A 42 -6.69 -8.23 -6.79
C PRO A 42 -5.51 -8.99 -7.40
N PRO A 43 -5.16 -8.70 -8.67
CA PRO A 43 -4.01 -9.30 -9.31
C PRO A 43 -2.71 -8.88 -8.62
N SER A 44 -1.74 -9.80 -8.60
CA SER A 44 -0.36 -9.55 -8.20
C SER A 44 0.57 -10.30 -9.15
N ASN A 45 1.09 -9.58 -10.14
CA ASN A 45 1.93 -10.10 -11.21
C ASN A 45 2.85 -8.98 -11.75
N ASP A 46 3.64 -9.29 -12.79
CA ASP A 46 4.65 -8.36 -13.35
C ASP A 46 4.05 -7.11 -14.00
N GLU A 47 2.74 -7.10 -14.29
CA GLU A 47 2.03 -5.94 -14.86
C GLU A 47 1.31 -5.13 -13.78
N VAL A 48 0.50 -5.79 -12.95
CA VAL A 48 -0.16 -5.16 -11.79
C VAL A 48 0.41 -5.79 -10.52
N ASN A 49 1.25 -5.05 -9.82
CA ASN A 49 1.89 -5.53 -8.58
C ASN A 49 0.90 -5.56 -7.41
N PHE A 50 0.12 -4.49 -7.28
CA PHE A 50 -0.92 -4.25 -6.28
C PHE A 50 -1.89 -3.20 -6.82
N VAL A 51 -3.09 -3.15 -6.25
CA VAL A 51 -4.13 -2.15 -6.58
C VAL A 51 -4.24 -1.20 -5.40
N SER A 52 -4.01 0.08 -5.62
CA SER A 52 -4.00 1.10 -4.56
C SER A 52 -5.09 2.15 -4.75
N LEU A 53 -5.54 2.75 -3.66
CA LEU A 53 -6.45 3.89 -3.59
C LEU A 53 -5.81 4.98 -2.72
N ASN A 54 -5.71 6.20 -3.26
CA ASN A 54 -5.13 7.35 -2.60
C ASN A 54 -6.12 8.50 -2.58
N PHE A 55 -6.18 9.21 -1.46
CA PHE A 55 -6.91 10.46 -1.32
C PHE A 55 -5.91 11.62 -1.21
N PHE A 56 -6.17 12.71 -1.92
CA PHE A 56 -5.29 13.88 -2.02
C PHE A 56 -6.03 15.15 -1.67
N GLU A 57 -5.31 16.07 -1.03
CA GLU A 57 -5.77 17.44 -0.82
C GLU A 57 -5.84 18.22 -2.16
N PRO A 58 -6.88 19.04 -2.41
CA PRO A 58 -7.92 19.42 -1.45
C PRO A 58 -8.99 18.36 -1.24
N ASP A 59 -9.49 17.65 -2.25
CA ASP A 59 -10.48 16.57 -2.09
C ASP A 59 -10.54 15.73 -3.39
N GLN A 60 -9.48 14.98 -3.68
CA GLN A 60 -9.38 14.14 -4.86
C GLN A 60 -9.05 12.71 -4.49
N MET A 61 -9.39 11.77 -5.36
CA MET A 61 -8.90 10.40 -5.24
C MET A 61 -8.30 9.91 -6.55
N GLU A 62 -7.35 9.00 -6.43
CA GLU A 62 -6.88 8.18 -7.55
C GLU A 62 -6.81 6.71 -7.14
N THR A 63 -7.18 5.82 -8.06
CA THR A 63 -6.97 4.39 -7.91
C THR A 63 -6.54 3.78 -9.23
N MET A 64 -5.73 2.72 -9.18
CA MET A 64 -5.04 2.21 -10.36
C MET A 64 -5.08 0.68 -10.43
N VAL A 65 -5.40 0.16 -11.62
CA VAL A 65 -5.09 -1.21 -12.04
C VAL A 65 -4.05 -1.14 -13.16
N CYS A 66 -4.46 -1.08 -14.43
CA CYS A 66 -3.62 -0.64 -15.53
C CYS A 66 -3.95 0.83 -15.86
N ASP A 67 -5.24 1.14 -15.90
CA ASP A 67 -5.73 2.50 -15.93
C ASP A 67 -5.74 3.15 -14.54
N VAL A 68 -5.53 4.46 -14.54
CA VAL A 68 -5.72 5.34 -13.38
C VAL A 68 -7.08 5.98 -13.48
N LEU A 69 -7.97 5.63 -12.56
CA LEU A 69 -9.20 6.37 -12.31
C LEU A 69 -8.89 7.51 -11.34
N SER A 70 -9.20 8.73 -11.75
CA SER A 70 -9.13 9.95 -10.93
C SER A 70 -10.52 10.55 -10.75
N ALA A 71 -10.83 11.11 -9.58
CA ALA A 71 -12.11 11.78 -9.34
C ALA A 71 -12.00 12.86 -8.27
N ASP A 72 -12.87 13.87 -8.34
CA ASP A 72 -13.11 14.78 -7.23
C ASP A 72 -14.00 14.09 -6.20
N VAL A 73 -13.70 14.29 -4.92
CA VAL A 73 -14.40 13.71 -3.77
C VAL A 73 -15.22 14.79 -3.09
N ASN A 74 -16.47 14.51 -2.75
CA ASN A 74 -17.26 15.40 -1.92
C ASN A 74 -17.88 14.63 -0.75
N PHE A 75 -17.47 15.01 0.45
CA PHE A 75 -17.94 14.40 1.70
C PHE A 75 -19.35 14.86 2.04
N THR A 76 -20.30 13.92 2.00
CA THR A 76 -21.73 14.18 2.25
C THR A 76 -22.13 13.89 3.71
N GLY A 77 -21.25 13.22 4.47
CA GLY A 77 -21.44 12.88 5.88
C GLY A 77 -20.12 12.64 6.61
N LEU A 78 -20.18 12.09 7.82
CA LEU A 78 -18.98 11.72 8.60
C LEU A 78 -18.28 10.49 8.01
N ASP A 79 -19.06 9.58 7.44
CA ASP A 79 -18.68 8.27 6.93
C ASP A 79 -19.16 8.06 5.49
N GLN A 80 -19.41 9.15 4.77
CA GLN A 80 -19.98 9.16 3.42
C GLN A 80 -19.30 10.16 2.50
N PHE A 81 -19.06 9.76 1.26
CA PHE A 81 -18.59 10.63 0.19
C PHE A 81 -19.21 10.22 -1.14
N ASN A 82 -19.28 11.15 -2.09
CA ASN A 82 -19.57 10.84 -3.48
C ASN A 82 -18.42 11.26 -4.39
N LEU A 83 -18.39 10.65 -5.58
CA LEU A 83 -17.37 10.89 -6.59
C LEU A 83 -18.00 11.61 -7.79
N PHE A 84 -17.31 12.63 -8.28
CA PHE A 84 -17.73 13.42 -9.44
C PHE A 84 -16.52 13.87 -10.27
N ASN A 85 -16.77 14.38 -11.48
CA ASN A 85 -15.72 14.74 -12.45
C ASN A 85 -14.69 13.62 -12.68
N ALA A 86 -15.11 12.37 -12.63
CA ALA A 86 -14.23 11.23 -12.78
C ALA A 86 -13.67 11.14 -14.21
N GLY A 87 -12.42 10.67 -14.32
CA GLY A 87 -11.75 10.38 -15.58
C GLY A 87 -10.69 9.31 -15.42
N SER A 88 -10.65 8.40 -16.39
CA SER A 88 -9.69 7.30 -16.46
C SER A 88 -8.66 7.55 -17.56
N THR A 89 -7.47 6.98 -17.42
CA THR A 89 -6.47 6.94 -18.50
C THR A 89 -6.91 5.99 -19.63
N PHE A 90 -6.02 5.74 -20.60
CA PHE A 90 -6.28 4.84 -21.73
C PHE A 90 -5.10 3.88 -21.93
N ASP A 91 -4.73 3.15 -20.88
CA ASP A 91 -3.67 2.14 -20.91
C ASP A 91 -4.29 0.73 -20.82
N ASP A 92 -4.04 -0.08 -21.84
CA ASP A 92 -4.60 -1.43 -21.92
C ASP A 92 -3.73 -2.42 -21.13
N CYS A 93 -4.34 -3.18 -20.21
CA CYS A 93 -3.67 -4.34 -19.65
C CYS A 93 -3.31 -5.37 -20.74
N GLN A 94 -2.09 -5.87 -20.70
CA GLN A 94 -1.57 -6.95 -21.54
C GLN A 94 -1.99 -8.34 -21.03
N ILE A 95 -2.24 -8.49 -19.72
CA ILE A 95 -2.71 -9.73 -19.09
C ILE A 95 -4.22 -9.68 -18.93
N GLN A 96 -4.94 -10.63 -19.55
CA GLN A 96 -6.41 -10.69 -19.52
C GLN A 96 -7.00 -10.69 -18.10
N ALA A 97 -6.35 -11.36 -17.15
CA ALA A 97 -6.82 -11.37 -15.76
C ALA A 97 -6.80 -9.98 -15.11
N ASN A 98 -5.89 -9.10 -15.55
CA ASN A 98 -5.83 -7.71 -15.09
C ASN A 98 -6.94 -6.89 -15.74
N THR A 99 -7.19 -7.07 -17.05
CA THR A 99 -8.34 -6.47 -17.75
C THR A 99 -9.66 -6.85 -17.09
N ASP A 100 -9.85 -8.14 -16.79
CA ASP A 100 -11.07 -8.65 -16.17
C ASP A 100 -11.27 -8.05 -14.77
N PHE A 101 -10.18 -7.89 -14.00
CA PHE A 101 -10.24 -7.28 -12.67
C PHE A 101 -10.46 -5.77 -12.73
N GLU A 102 -9.85 -5.07 -13.69
CA GLU A 102 -10.05 -3.65 -13.93
C GLU A 102 -11.52 -3.30 -14.18
N ILE A 103 -12.20 -4.07 -15.05
CA ILE A 103 -13.63 -3.90 -15.30
C ILE A 103 -14.45 -4.12 -14.01
N LEU A 104 -14.08 -5.10 -13.18
CA LEU A 104 -14.78 -5.32 -11.90
C LEU A 104 -14.58 -4.16 -10.93
N TYR A 105 -13.37 -3.59 -10.89
CA TYR A 105 -12.98 -2.63 -9.87
C TYR A 105 -13.20 -1.17 -10.28
N LEU A 106 -12.71 -0.74 -11.44
CA LEU A 106 -12.90 0.63 -11.92
C LEU A 106 -14.33 0.82 -12.42
N ASP A 107 -14.76 0.03 -13.41
CA ASP A 107 -16.07 0.25 -14.06
C ASP A 107 -17.22 -0.10 -13.12
N ASN A 108 -17.27 -1.33 -12.62
CA ASN A 108 -18.44 -1.83 -11.90
C ASN A 108 -18.51 -1.30 -10.47
N PHE A 109 -17.39 -1.17 -9.75
CA PHE A 109 -17.43 -0.75 -8.35
C PHE A 109 -17.43 0.77 -8.19
N PHE A 110 -16.65 1.53 -8.98
CA PHE A 110 -16.60 2.99 -8.92
C PHE A 110 -17.44 3.68 -9.99
N GLU A 111 -17.13 3.49 -11.28
CA GLU A 111 -17.71 4.32 -12.34
C GLU A 111 -19.24 4.15 -12.49
N ALA A 112 -19.75 2.94 -12.29
CA ALA A 112 -21.18 2.64 -12.28
C ALA A 112 -21.94 3.31 -11.13
N HIS A 113 -21.23 3.80 -10.12
CA HIS A 113 -21.75 4.42 -8.90
C HIS A 113 -21.30 5.88 -8.73
N LEU A 114 -20.82 6.53 -9.80
CA LEU A 114 -20.53 7.96 -9.75
C LEU A 114 -21.78 8.75 -9.37
N ASN A 115 -21.59 9.77 -8.54
CA ASN A 115 -22.62 10.62 -7.95
C ASN A 115 -23.54 9.93 -6.90
N ASP A 116 -23.43 8.63 -6.68
CA ASP A 116 -24.03 7.97 -5.52
C ASP A 116 -23.15 8.17 -4.28
N ASP A 117 -23.74 8.05 -3.09
CA ASP A 117 -22.99 8.04 -1.85
C ASP A 117 -22.33 6.67 -1.64
N PHE A 118 -21.01 6.69 -1.48
CA PHE A 118 -20.23 5.60 -0.91
C PHE A 118 -20.18 5.76 0.61
N ASN A 119 -20.43 4.68 1.33
CA ASN A 119 -20.16 4.62 2.77
C ASN A 119 -18.75 4.10 3.00
N TYR A 120 -18.03 4.61 3.99
CA TYR A 120 -16.74 4.08 4.37
C TYR A 120 -16.61 3.86 5.88
N PHE A 121 -15.80 2.89 6.26
CA PHE A 121 -15.48 2.60 7.65
C PHE A 121 -14.02 2.24 7.78
N ILE A 122 -13.34 2.81 8.79
CA ILE A 122 -11.94 2.51 9.10
C ILE A 122 -11.89 1.85 10.48
N GLU A 123 -11.40 0.61 10.51
CA GLU A 123 -11.07 -0.10 11.75
C GLU A 123 -9.56 -0.20 11.95
N ILE A 124 -9.15 -0.28 13.21
CA ILE A 124 -7.77 -0.59 13.59
C ILE A 124 -7.83 -1.97 14.24
N ASP A 125 -7.07 -2.91 13.72
CA ASP A 125 -7.03 -4.28 14.21
C ASP A 125 -6.21 -4.39 15.51
N GLY A 126 -6.05 -5.62 16.03
CA GLY A 126 -5.29 -5.87 17.26
C GLY A 126 -3.77 -5.65 17.14
N ASN A 127 -3.26 -5.40 15.94
CA ASN A 127 -1.84 -5.20 15.61
C ASN A 127 -1.52 -3.77 15.17
N ASP A 128 -2.45 -2.82 15.38
CA ASP A 128 -2.39 -1.44 14.87
C ASP A 128 -2.49 -1.31 13.33
N GLU A 129 -2.94 -2.36 12.62
CA GLU A 129 -3.18 -2.31 11.17
C GLU A 129 -4.53 -1.63 10.88
N LYS A 130 -4.54 -0.69 9.94
CA LYS A 130 -5.78 -0.02 9.53
C LYS A 130 -6.42 -0.77 8.37
N ILE A 131 -7.72 -1.03 8.49
CA ILE A 131 -8.55 -1.60 7.44
C ILE A 131 -9.60 -0.57 7.05
N LEU A 132 -9.62 -0.19 5.78
CA LEU A 132 -10.66 0.65 5.18
C LEU A 132 -11.62 -0.25 4.42
N THR A 133 -12.92 -0.13 4.71
CA THR A 133 -13.98 -0.73 3.89
C THR A 133 -14.77 0.40 3.24
N ILE A 134 -14.86 0.39 1.90
CA ILE A 134 -15.73 1.26 1.11
C ILE A 134 -16.90 0.41 0.60
N THR A 135 -18.12 0.91 0.75
CA THR A 135 -19.36 0.23 0.32
C THR A 135 -20.14 1.16 -0.62
N ASN A 136 -20.44 0.68 -1.83
CA ASN A 136 -21.19 1.44 -2.83
C ASN A 136 -22.72 1.30 -2.64
N SER A 137 -23.50 1.96 -3.50
CA SER A 137 -24.98 1.97 -3.42
C SER A 137 -25.65 0.61 -3.71
N SER A 138 -24.91 -0.35 -4.28
CA SER A 138 -25.35 -1.73 -4.49
C SER A 138 -24.97 -2.69 -3.37
N ASN A 139 -24.44 -2.18 -2.25
CA ASN A 139 -23.90 -2.94 -1.12
C ASN A 139 -22.66 -3.80 -1.48
N ASP A 140 -22.02 -3.55 -2.62
CA ASP A 140 -20.72 -4.13 -2.94
C ASP A 140 -19.63 -3.45 -2.11
N GLN A 141 -18.55 -4.16 -1.82
CA GLN A 141 -17.53 -3.72 -0.88
C GLN A 141 -16.12 -3.84 -1.44
N ALA A 142 -15.31 -2.79 -1.27
CA ALA A 142 -13.86 -2.83 -1.47
C ALA A 142 -13.17 -2.71 -0.10
N ILE A 143 -12.35 -3.69 0.24
CA ILE A 143 -11.66 -3.80 1.52
C ILE A 143 -10.18 -3.57 1.27
N TYR A 144 -9.60 -2.61 1.97
CA TYR A 144 -8.23 -2.18 1.83
C TYR A 144 -7.49 -2.27 3.18
N GLY A 145 -6.18 -2.46 3.13
CA GLY A 145 -5.30 -2.23 4.28
C GLY A 145 -4.27 -1.14 4.00
N ASP A 146 -3.68 -0.62 5.06
CA ASP A 146 -2.57 0.35 5.00
C ASP A 146 -1.22 -0.24 4.54
N HIS A 147 -1.21 -1.54 4.22
CA HIS A 147 -0.06 -2.27 3.68
C HIS A 147 -0.52 -3.28 2.61
N ILE A 148 0.39 -3.74 1.75
CA ILE A 148 0.08 -4.73 0.71
C ILE A 148 0.02 -6.14 1.33
N LEU A 149 -1.08 -6.87 1.14
CA LEU A 149 -1.12 -8.31 1.44
C LEU A 149 -0.34 -9.09 0.37
N SER A 150 0.59 -9.94 0.80
CA SER A 150 1.51 -10.73 -0.05
C SER A 150 2.76 -10.00 -0.56
N SER A 151 3.50 -9.33 0.34
CA SER A 151 4.82 -8.75 0.06
C SER A 151 6.00 -9.74 0.18
N GLN A 152 5.84 -10.87 0.86
CA GLN A 152 7.00 -11.72 1.21
C GLN A 152 7.66 -12.38 -0.01
N ASP A 153 6.89 -12.90 -0.96
CA ASP A 153 7.42 -13.62 -2.12
C ASP A 153 7.97 -12.67 -3.21
N PHE A 154 7.29 -11.55 -3.46
CA PHE A 154 7.75 -10.55 -4.42
C PHE A 154 8.99 -9.80 -3.93
N TYR A 155 8.97 -9.27 -2.71
CA TYR A 155 10.13 -8.57 -2.13
C TYR A 155 11.33 -9.52 -1.98
N SER A 156 11.08 -10.79 -1.58
CA SER A 156 12.10 -11.84 -1.64
C SER A 156 12.67 -12.01 -3.06
N SER A 157 11.86 -11.99 -4.11
CA SER A 157 12.34 -12.17 -5.49
C SER A 157 13.22 -11.03 -6.01
N GLN A 158 13.18 -9.85 -5.37
CA GLN A 158 14.04 -8.71 -5.72
C GLN A 158 15.50 -8.92 -5.31
N PHE A 159 15.74 -9.82 -4.37
CA PHE A 159 17.07 -10.09 -3.83
C PHE A 159 17.49 -11.53 -4.10
N ALA A 160 18.72 -11.70 -4.58
CA ALA A 160 19.37 -13.00 -4.67
C ALA A 160 20.73 -12.95 -3.99
N ILE A 161 21.14 -14.09 -3.42
CA ILE A 161 22.41 -14.22 -2.73
C ILE A 161 23.26 -15.36 -3.30
N LEU A 162 24.55 -15.10 -3.47
CA LEU A 162 25.49 -16.05 -4.06
C LEU A 162 26.93 -15.79 -3.59
N PRO A 163 27.82 -16.79 -3.53
CA PRO A 163 27.51 -18.21 -3.66
C PRO A 163 26.85 -18.74 -2.38
N ASN A 164 26.07 -19.80 -2.53
CA ASN A 164 25.59 -20.61 -1.42
C ASN A 164 25.93 -22.08 -1.74
N PRO A 165 26.89 -22.72 -1.04
CA PRO A 165 27.56 -22.25 0.18
C PRO A 165 28.60 -21.11 -0.03
N ALA A 166 28.71 -20.22 0.96
CA ALA A 166 29.64 -19.09 1.00
C ALA A 166 30.94 -19.47 1.75
N LYS A 167 32.08 -18.92 1.32
CA LYS A 167 33.39 -19.11 1.98
C LYS A 167 33.81 -17.91 2.79
N ASN A 168 34.25 -16.83 2.14
CA ASN A 168 34.64 -15.60 2.84
C ASN A 168 33.72 -14.42 2.50
N GLU A 169 33.07 -14.47 1.34
CA GLU A 169 32.20 -13.41 0.84
C GLU A 169 30.86 -13.99 0.41
N LEU A 170 29.80 -13.22 0.66
CA LEU A 170 28.46 -13.44 0.14
C LEU A 170 28.07 -12.19 -0.67
N PHE A 171 27.64 -12.39 -1.91
CA PHE A 171 27.15 -11.32 -2.77
C PHE A 171 25.65 -11.25 -2.70
N LEU A 172 25.13 -10.05 -2.48
CA LEU A 172 23.74 -9.68 -2.64
C LEU A 172 23.57 -9.00 -4.00
N THR A 173 22.68 -9.54 -4.84
CA THR A 173 22.21 -8.86 -6.05
C THR A 173 20.81 -8.35 -5.81
N SER A 174 20.58 -7.10 -6.17
CA SER A 174 19.30 -6.42 -6.07
C SER A 174 18.78 -6.06 -7.46
N LYS A 175 17.46 -6.16 -7.67
CA LYS A 175 16.79 -5.59 -8.84
C LYS A 175 16.51 -4.09 -8.69
N TYR A 176 16.64 -3.53 -7.48
CA TYR A 176 16.51 -2.10 -7.23
C TYR A 176 17.70 -1.34 -7.84
N THR A 177 17.44 -0.13 -8.35
CA THR A 177 18.44 0.74 -8.98
C THR A 177 18.99 1.83 -8.05
N SER A 178 18.36 2.05 -6.90
CA SER A 178 18.70 3.09 -5.90
C SER A 178 18.04 2.81 -4.55
N GLY A 179 18.48 3.50 -3.50
CA GLY A 179 17.94 3.42 -2.13
C GLY A 179 18.97 2.89 -1.12
N THR A 180 18.58 2.78 0.15
CA THR A 180 19.42 2.24 1.22
C THR A 180 18.86 0.92 1.75
N LEU A 181 19.72 -0.08 1.96
CA LEU A 181 19.37 -1.36 2.57
C LEU A 181 20.05 -1.53 3.93
N THR A 182 19.31 -2.04 4.90
CA THR A 182 19.85 -2.53 6.17
C THR A 182 19.90 -4.05 6.14
N LEU A 183 21.11 -4.59 6.27
CA LEU A 183 21.40 -6.02 6.27
C LEU A 183 21.71 -6.48 7.68
N LYS A 184 21.04 -7.55 8.15
CA LYS A 184 21.24 -8.15 9.47
C LYS A 184 21.50 -9.65 9.31
N ILE A 185 22.58 -10.17 9.91
CA ILE A 185 22.92 -11.61 9.87
C ILE A 185 22.59 -12.25 11.21
N PHE A 186 21.85 -13.34 11.18
CA PHE A 186 21.46 -14.13 12.34
C PHE A 186 21.96 -15.57 12.25
N ASN A 187 22.29 -16.18 13.40
CA ASN A 187 22.51 -17.62 13.51
C ASN A 187 21.17 -18.39 13.65
N ILE A 188 21.24 -19.72 13.70
CA ILE A 188 20.06 -20.59 13.87
C ILE A 188 19.30 -20.39 15.19
N GLU A 189 19.95 -19.79 16.19
CA GLU A 189 19.35 -19.48 17.50
C GLU A 189 18.68 -18.10 17.50
N GLY A 190 18.69 -17.38 16.38
CA GLY A 190 18.16 -16.01 16.26
C GLY A 190 19.08 -14.93 16.82
N LYS A 191 20.33 -15.24 17.16
CA LYS A 191 21.30 -14.26 17.64
C LYS A 191 21.82 -13.40 16.48
N LEU A 192 21.69 -12.08 16.63
CA LEU A 192 22.27 -11.09 15.71
C LEU A 192 23.81 -11.12 15.79
N LEU A 193 24.46 -11.27 14.63
CA LEU A 193 25.91 -11.36 14.51
C LEU A 193 26.53 -10.16 13.79
N SER A 194 25.80 -9.54 12.86
CA SER A 194 26.27 -8.40 12.08
C SER A 194 25.09 -7.54 11.62
N THR A 195 25.30 -6.22 11.58
CA THR A 195 24.39 -5.26 10.97
C THR A 195 25.21 -4.33 10.08
N GLN A 196 24.73 -4.09 8.85
CA GLN A 196 25.39 -3.22 7.87
C GLN A 196 24.33 -2.42 7.11
N THR A 197 24.60 -1.16 6.85
CA THR A 197 23.74 -0.29 6.02
C THR A 197 24.51 0.06 4.76
N LEU A 198 23.87 -0.15 3.60
CA LEU A 198 24.53 -0.09 2.30
C LEU A 198 23.61 0.60 1.31
N GLU A 199 24.17 1.46 0.48
CA GLU A 199 23.46 1.97 -0.69
C GLU A 199 23.25 0.84 -1.71
N VAL A 200 22.07 0.80 -2.32
CA VAL A 200 21.70 -0.18 -3.32
C VAL A 200 22.66 -0.07 -4.51
N ALA A 201 23.29 -1.19 -4.82
CA ALA A 201 24.04 -1.40 -6.05
C ALA A 201 23.61 -2.73 -6.67
N ASN A 202 23.82 -2.88 -7.99
CA ASN A 202 23.50 -4.12 -8.71
C ASN A 202 24.13 -5.37 -8.08
N LYS A 203 25.27 -5.20 -7.39
CA LYS A 203 25.97 -6.25 -6.67
C LYS A 203 26.75 -5.69 -5.49
N THR A 204 26.46 -6.17 -4.30
CA THR A 204 27.12 -5.76 -3.06
C THR A 204 27.80 -6.96 -2.40
N SER A 205 29.05 -6.79 -1.96
CA SER A 205 29.81 -7.83 -1.25
C SER A 205 29.60 -7.69 0.26
N ILE A 206 29.35 -8.82 0.93
CA ILE A 206 29.19 -8.93 2.38
C ILE A 206 30.29 -9.86 2.87
N ASP A 207 31.18 -9.35 3.73
CA ASP A 207 32.22 -10.15 4.36
C ASP A 207 31.58 -11.08 5.42
N VAL A 208 31.76 -12.38 5.22
CA VAL A 208 31.30 -13.46 6.11
C VAL A 208 32.47 -14.32 6.61
N SER A 209 33.72 -13.86 6.42
CA SER A 209 34.93 -14.62 6.77
C SER A 209 35.06 -14.93 8.26
N SER A 210 34.50 -14.08 9.12
CA SER A 210 34.49 -14.24 10.57
C SER A 210 33.47 -15.28 11.07
N LEU A 211 32.55 -15.73 10.21
CA LEU A 211 31.53 -16.72 10.55
C LEU A 211 32.12 -18.13 10.50
N THR A 212 31.81 -18.94 11.51
CA THR A 212 32.11 -20.37 11.52
C THR A 212 31.23 -21.12 10.51
N SER A 213 31.61 -22.34 10.12
CA SER A 213 30.79 -23.15 9.23
C SER A 213 29.42 -23.45 9.87
N GLY A 214 28.32 -23.26 9.12
CA GLY A 214 26.97 -23.35 9.68
C GLY A 214 25.89 -22.74 8.79
N ILE A 215 24.64 -22.73 9.30
CA ILE A 215 23.48 -22.12 8.63
C ILE A 215 23.24 -20.73 9.21
N TYR A 216 22.97 -19.77 8.32
CA TYR A 216 22.73 -18.37 8.68
C TYR A 216 21.54 -17.80 7.91
N PHE A 217 20.96 -16.75 8.47
CA PHE A 217 19.86 -16.00 7.88
C PHE A 217 20.29 -14.55 7.67
N LEU A 218 20.22 -14.09 6.42
CA LEU A 218 20.41 -12.70 6.04
C LEU A 218 19.03 -12.04 5.95
N ASN A 219 18.73 -11.18 6.89
CA ASN A 219 17.57 -10.29 6.83
C ASN A 219 17.96 -9.00 6.09
N ILE A 220 17.11 -8.58 5.17
CA ILE A 220 17.29 -7.44 4.28
C ILE A 220 16.07 -6.54 4.50
N GLU A 221 16.31 -5.29 4.84
CA GLU A 221 15.29 -4.28 5.10
C GLU A 221 15.54 -3.05 4.21
N ASP A 222 14.52 -2.56 3.52
CA ASP A 222 14.63 -1.31 2.73
C ASP A 222 14.25 -0.07 3.56
N GLU A 223 14.38 1.10 2.93
CA GLU A 223 14.02 2.39 3.51
C GLU A 223 12.53 2.53 3.86
N ASN A 224 11.67 1.73 3.23
CA ASN A 224 10.23 1.71 3.48
C ASN A 224 9.84 0.71 4.58
N GLY A 225 10.81 0.02 5.18
CA GLY A 225 10.59 -0.97 6.23
C GLY A 225 10.16 -2.35 5.72
N ASN A 226 10.16 -2.61 4.41
CA ASN A 226 9.89 -3.94 3.88
C ASN A 226 11.05 -4.87 4.22
N THR A 227 10.74 -6.11 4.64
CA THR A 227 11.79 -7.06 5.02
C THR A 227 11.70 -8.40 4.27
N THR A 228 12.86 -8.95 3.92
CA THR A 228 12.98 -10.32 3.43
C THR A 228 14.12 -11.05 4.11
N THR A 229 14.04 -12.37 4.16
CA THR A 229 15.08 -13.21 4.77
C THR A 229 15.57 -14.27 3.79
N LYS A 230 16.89 -14.34 3.60
CA LYS A 230 17.57 -15.35 2.78
C LYS A 230 18.42 -16.27 3.64
N LYS A 231 18.25 -17.58 3.46
CA LYS A 231 19.08 -18.59 4.13
C LYS A 231 20.34 -18.88 3.31
N PHE A 232 21.50 -18.93 3.95
CA PHE A 232 22.73 -19.41 3.33
C PHE A 232 23.55 -20.32 4.25
N ILE A 233 24.45 -21.09 3.64
CA ILE A 233 25.36 -22.01 4.32
C ILE A 233 26.77 -21.43 4.24
N LYS A 234 27.46 -21.31 5.37
CA LYS A 234 28.88 -20.95 5.48
C LYS A 234 29.73 -22.21 5.55
N GLN A 235 30.82 -22.25 4.77
CA GLN A 235 31.86 -23.28 4.80
C GLN A 235 33.14 -22.78 5.43
#